data_AF-V7CI38-F1
#
_entry.id   AF-V7CI38-F1
#
_cell.length_a   1.000
_cell.length_b   1.000
_cell.length_c   1.000
_cell.angle_alpha   90.00
_cell.angle_beta   90.00
_cell.angle_gamma   90.00
#
_symmetry.space_group_name_H-M   'P 1'
#
loop_
_entity.id
_entity.type
_entity.pdbx_description
1 polymer ?
#
loop_
_entity_poly.entity_id
_entity_poly.type
_entity_poly.pdbx_seq_one_letter_code
_entity_poly.pdbx_strand_id
1 'polypeptide(L)' 'MSSNPGPWSFICDFNVVLGSQEHRGSNFVARLPVKEFGAWIDGNHLHYFPTIGSLYTWTNGRLGSARIDKRLDGAGCISD' A
#
# COMPACT_ATOMS: atom_id res chain seq x y z
N MET A 1 3.09 -24.29 -14.72
CA MET A 1 2.11 -23.22 -14.97
C MET A 1 2.87 -22.04 -15.54
N SER A 2 2.60 -21.63 -16.77
CA SER A 2 2.93 -20.28 -17.23
C SER A 2 1.98 -19.91 -18.38
N SER A 3 0.68 -19.87 -18.05
CA SER A 3 -0.29 -19.17 -18.88
C SER A 3 0.01 -17.66 -18.74
N ASN A 4 0.49 -17.03 -19.81
CA ASN A 4 0.87 -15.61 -19.94
C ASN A 4 2.34 -15.28 -19.57
N PRO A 5 3.29 -15.49 -20.52
CA PRO A 5 4.71 -15.15 -20.37
C PRO A 5 5.02 -13.64 -20.55
N GLY A 6 4.03 -12.75 -20.45
CA GLY A 6 4.21 -11.30 -20.56
C GLY A 6 4.43 -10.63 -19.21
N PRO A 7 4.79 -9.34 -19.15
CA PRO A 7 4.91 -8.60 -17.89
C PRO A 7 3.55 -8.50 -17.19
N TRP A 8 3.54 -8.64 -15.86
CA TRP A 8 2.33 -8.55 -15.05
C TRP A 8 2.35 -7.28 -14.20
N SER A 9 1.23 -6.56 -14.22
CA SER A 9 0.97 -5.42 -13.35
C SER A 9 -0.29 -5.66 -12.53
N PHE A 10 -0.36 -5.03 -11.36
CA PHE A 10 -1.52 -5.10 -10.47
C PHE A 10 -1.93 -3.71 -9.99
N ILE A 11 -3.22 -3.58 -9.67
CA ILE A 11 -3.81 -2.46 -8.95
C ILE A 11 -4.69 -3.10 -7.88
N CYS A 12 -4.49 -2.76 -6.60
CA CYS A 12 -5.14 -3.46 -5.50
C CYS A 12 -5.35 -2.54 -4.29
N ASP A 13 -6.38 -2.85 -3.49
CA ASP A 13 -6.52 -2.40 -2.11
C ASP A 13 -5.82 -3.39 -1.18
N PHE A 14 -4.71 -2.97 -0.59
CA PHE A 14 -3.89 -3.82 0.27
C PHE A 14 -4.39 -3.85 1.72
N ASN A 15 -5.30 -2.95 2.11
CA ASN A 15 -5.71 -2.72 3.50
C ASN A 15 -4.55 -2.51 4.51
N VAL A 16 -3.34 -2.26 4.00
CA VAL A 16 -2.10 -2.04 4.73
C VAL A 16 -1.36 -0.87 4.09
N VAL A 17 -0.74 -0.04 4.92
CA VAL A 17 0.15 1.06 4.49
C VAL A 17 1.59 0.54 4.39
N LEU A 18 2.42 1.13 3.52
CA LEU A 18 3.85 0.83 3.44
C LEU A 18 4.66 1.46 4.58
N GLY A 19 4.13 2.50 5.21
CA GLY A 19 4.82 3.18 6.30
C GLY A 19 4.06 4.35 6.89
N SER A 20 4.71 5.06 7.81
CA SER A 20 4.09 6.20 8.51
C SER A 20 3.75 7.38 7.59
N GLN A 21 4.43 7.52 6.45
CA GLN A 21 4.14 8.58 5.48
C GLN A 21 2.76 8.42 4.81
N GLU A 22 2.26 7.19 4.75
CA GLU A 22 0.98 6.81 4.14
C GLU A 22 -0.18 6.81 5.14
N HIS A 23 0.04 7.32 6.35
CA HIS A 23 -0.95 7.39 7.41
C HIS A 23 -0.99 8.79 8.02
N ARG A 24 -2.19 9.34 8.16
CA ARG A 24 -2.45 10.56 8.93
C ARG A 24 -3.51 10.29 9.98
N GLY A 25 -3.16 10.49 11.25
CA GLY A 25 -4.06 10.29 12.38
C GLY A 25 -3.30 10.36 13.69
N SER A 26 -4.01 10.34 14.81
CA SER A 26 -3.44 10.41 16.16
C SER A 26 -2.80 9.09 16.62
N ASN A 27 -3.12 7.98 15.98
CA ASN A 27 -2.62 6.66 16.33
C ASN A 27 -1.33 6.30 15.57
N PHE A 28 -0.51 5.45 16.17
CA PHE A 28 0.64 4.87 15.49
C PHE A 28 0.23 3.79 14.50
N VAL A 29 0.97 3.71 13.38
CA VAL A 29 0.85 2.60 12.44
C VAL A 29 1.35 1.31 13.09
N ALA A 30 0.56 0.23 12.97
CA ALA A 30 0.94 -1.07 13.46
C ALA A 30 2.17 -1.59 12.71
N ARG A 31 3.24 -1.96 13.42
CA ARG A 31 4.52 -2.33 12.81
C ARG A 31 4.52 -3.70 12.11
N LEU A 32 3.79 -4.67 12.67
CA LEU A 32 3.81 -6.04 12.15
C LEU A 32 3.22 -6.14 10.73
N PRO A 33 2.02 -5.60 10.43
CA PRO A 33 1.46 -5.66 9.08
C PRO A 33 2.34 -4.95 8.04
N VAL A 34 2.91 -3.79 8.40
CA VAL A 34 3.83 -3.06 7.51
C VAL A 34 5.06 -3.91 7.18
N LYS A 35 5.64 -4.57 8.18
CA LYS A 35 6.82 -5.43 8.00
C LYS A 35 6.50 -6.64 7.13
N GLU A 36 5.38 -7.31 7.38
CA GLU A 36 4.95 -8.47 6.59
C GLU A 36 4.64 -8.08 5.14
N PHE A 37 4.02 -6.92 4.95
CA PHE A 37 3.72 -6.41 3.62
C PHE A 37 5.00 -6.07 2.83
N GLY A 38 5.97 -5.40 3.47
CA GLY A 38 7.28 -5.16 2.85
C GLY A 38 8.00 -6.48 2.49
N ALA A 39 8.00 -7.45 3.40
CA ALA A 39 8.60 -8.77 3.13
C ALA A 39 7.88 -9.53 2.01
N TRP A 40 6.57 -9.38 1.87
CA TRP A 40 5.80 -9.94 0.76
C TRP A 40 6.15 -9.28 -0.57
N ILE A 41 6.26 -7.95 -0.62
CA ILE A 41 6.71 -7.20 -1.81
C ILE A 41 8.10 -7.68 -2.24
N ASP A 42 9.06 -7.67 -1.31
CA ASP A 42 10.44 -8.04 -1.56
C ASP A 42 10.56 -9.52 -1.99
N GLY A 43 9.86 -10.42 -1.29
CA GLY A 43 9.90 -11.86 -1.55
C GLY A 43 9.24 -12.30 -2.87
N ASN A 44 8.40 -11.44 -3.46
CA ASN A 44 7.78 -11.69 -4.77
C ASN A 44 8.38 -10.82 -5.88
N HIS A 45 9.49 -10.12 -5.61
CA HIS A 45 10.13 -9.21 -6.56
C HIS A 45 9.15 -8.21 -7.17
N LEU A 46 8.29 -7.61 -6.35
CA LEU A 46 7.31 -6.63 -6.82
C LEU A 46 7.90 -5.23 -6.78
N HIS A 47 7.78 -4.52 -7.90
CA HIS A 47 8.12 -3.11 -7.98
C HIS A 47 6.86 -2.26 -7.78
N TYR A 48 6.77 -1.56 -6.66
CA TYR A 48 5.65 -0.67 -6.34
C TYR A 48 5.80 0.69 -7.03
N PHE A 49 4.73 1.21 -7.62
CA PHE A 49 4.76 2.49 -8.30
C PHE A 49 4.46 3.64 -7.33
N PRO A 50 5.31 4.69 -7.28
CA PRO A 50 4.95 5.91 -6.56
C PRO A 50 3.81 6.61 -7.28
N THR A 51 2.75 6.96 -6.55
CA THR A 51 1.61 7.70 -7.11
C THR A 51 1.75 9.19 -6.82
N ILE A 52 1.73 10.00 -7.89
CA ILE A 52 1.73 11.46 -7.85
C ILE A 52 0.27 11.91 -7.77
N GLY A 53 -0.13 12.55 -6.67
CA GLY A 53 -1.52 12.99 -6.48
C GLY A 53 -2.01 12.80 -5.05
N SER A 54 -3.18 12.16 -4.89
CA SER A 54 -3.81 11.98 -3.58
C SER A 54 -2.89 11.22 -2.62
N LEU A 55 -2.52 11.86 -1.51
CA LEU A 55 -1.64 11.28 -0.48
C LEU A 55 -2.30 10.10 0.25
N TYR A 56 -3.63 10.05 0.26
CA TYR A 56 -4.44 9.01 0.91
C TYR A 56 -5.55 8.57 -0.03
N THR A 57 -5.96 7.31 0.08
CA THR A 57 -7.01 6.72 -0.78
C THR A 57 -8.22 6.26 0.05
N TRP A 58 -8.05 6.16 1.37
CA TRP A 58 -9.09 5.80 2.31
C TRP A 58 -9.16 6.79 3.47
N THR A 59 -10.38 7.04 3.95
CA THR A 59 -10.65 7.83 5.15
C THR A 59 -11.67 7.13 6.03
N ASN A 60 -11.55 7.27 7.35
CA ASN A 60 -12.53 6.73 8.29
C ASN A 60 -13.82 7.57 8.37
N GLY A 61 -13.92 8.65 7.60
CA GLY A 61 -15.09 9.54 7.53
C GLY A 61 -15.30 10.42 8.77
N ARG A 62 -14.38 10.39 9.74
CA ARG A 62 -14.47 11.22 10.95
C ARG A 62 -13.84 12.58 10.74
N LEU A 63 -14.12 13.50 11.66
CA LEU A 63 -13.62 14.88 11.66
C LEU A 63 -12.63 15.12 12.81
N GLY A 64 -11.86 16.21 12.70
CA GLY A 64 -10.95 16.66 13.75
C GLY A 64 -9.88 15.64 14.12
N SER A 65 -9.59 15.50 15.41
CA SER A 65 -8.57 14.60 15.95
C SER A 65 -8.91 13.10 15.80
N ALA A 66 -10.17 12.77 15.52
CA ALA A 66 -10.62 11.42 15.27
C ALA A 66 -10.50 11.00 13.80
N ARG A 67 -10.19 11.95 12.90
CA ARG A 67 -9.98 11.69 11.47
C ARG A 67 -8.72 10.85 11.27
N ILE A 68 -8.86 9.80 10.48
CA ILE A 68 -7.75 8.96 10.02
C ILE A 68 -7.84 8.85 8.51
N ASP A 69 -6.74 9.20 7.84
CA ASP A 69 -6.57 9.02 6.40
C ASP A 69 -5.41 8.03 6.18
N LYS A 70 -5.58 7.12 5.21
CA LYS A 70 -4.58 6.10 4.85
C LYS A 70 -4.46 5.96 3.34
N ARG A 71 -3.28 5.63 2.84
CA ARG A 71 -3.12 5.12 1.47
C ARG A 71 -3.15 3.60 1.53
N LEU A 72 -4.23 3.02 1.04
CA LEU A 72 -4.46 1.56 1.02
C LEU A 72 -4.46 1.00 -0.40
N ASP A 73 -4.80 1.83 -1.37
CA ASP A 73 -4.80 1.46 -2.78
C ASP A 73 -3.45 1.81 -3.40
N GLY A 74 -2.91 0.89 -4.21
CA GLY A 74 -1.75 1.17 -5.03
C GLY A 74 -1.55 0.17 -6.16
N ALA A 75 -0.46 0.37 -6.89
CA ALA A 75 -0.18 -0.34 -8.12
C ALA A 75 1.31 -0.70 -8.22
N GLY A 76 1.61 -1.76 -8.96
CA GLY A 76 2.97 -2.21 -9.18
C GLY A 76 3.04 -3.24 -10.30
N CYS A 77 4.23 -3.79 -10.50
CA CYS A 77 4.47 -4.90 -11.42
C CYS A 77 5.42 -5.92 -10.81
N ILE A 78 5.46 -7.10 -11.40
CA ILE A 78 6.52 -8.07 -11.13
C ILE A 78 7.78 -7.56 -11.83
N SER A 79 8.91 -7.51 -11.13
CA SER A 79 10.24 -7.27 -11.70
C SER A 79 10.86 -8.62 -12.06
N ASP A 80 11.32 -8.75 -13.31
CA ASP A 80 12.06 -9.92 -13.82
C ASP A 80 13.46 -10.05 -13.18
#